data_AF-V9GAQ9-F1
#
_entry.id   AF-V9GAQ9-F1
#
_cell.length_a   1.000
_cell.length_b   1.000
_cell.length_c   1.000
_cell.angle_alpha   90.00
_cell.angle_beta   90.00
_cell.angle_gamma   90.00
#
_symmetry.space_group_name_H-M   'P 1'
#
loop_
_entity.id
_entity.type
_entity.pdbx_description
1 polymer ?
#
loop_
_entity_poly.entity_id
_entity_poly.type
_entity_poly.pdbx_seq_one_letter_code
_entity_poly.pdbx_strand_id
1 'polypeptide(L)'
;MNITYKPLSELPIKQASELWNKSFEGYIVNSSMPLDRFIARIGNDGLCMERSLACYVDGQPAGIVMNGFREYDGVLIARNGGTAIAPDYRGKGLGKA
;
A
#
# COMPACT_ATOMS: atom_id res chain seq x y z
N MET A 1 -13.25 -17.07 1.05
CA MET A 1 -12.19 -16.06 1.04
C MET A 1 -12.71 -14.85 1.78
N ASN A 2 -12.21 -14.61 2.98
CA ASN A 2 -12.52 -13.42 3.75
C ASN A 2 -11.50 -12.33 3.42
N ILE A 3 -11.97 -11.18 2.94
CA ILE A 3 -11.11 -10.03 2.60
C ILE A 3 -11.34 -8.96 3.66
N THR A 4 -10.25 -8.51 4.28
CA THR A 4 -10.31 -7.42 5.26
C THR A 4 -9.27 -6.36 4.93
N TYR A 5 -9.57 -5.12 5.31
CA TYR A 5 -8.71 -3.98 5.08
C TYR A 5 -8.39 -3.32 6.41
N LYS A 6 -7.17 -2.80 6.53
CA LYS A 6 -6.73 -2.00 7.69
C LYS A 6 -5.97 -0.77 7.21
N PRO A 7 -6.17 0.41 7.83
CA PRO A 7 -5.30 1.55 7.65
C PRO A 7 -3.83 1.17 7.87
N LEU A 8 -2.91 1.66 7.03
CA LEU A 8 -1.48 1.40 7.23
C LEU A 8 -0.94 2.03 8.52
N SER A 9 -1.61 3.06 9.06
CA SER A 9 -1.29 3.65 10.36
C SER A 9 -1.51 2.72 11.54
N GLU A 10 -2.31 1.65 11.40
CA GLU A 10 -2.53 0.65 12.45
C GLU A 10 -1.46 -0.46 12.46
N LEU A 11 -0.60 -0.48 11.44
CA LEU A 11 0.46 -1.48 11.32
C LEU A 11 1.77 -0.90 11.87
N PRO A 12 2.63 -1.75 12.50
CA PRO A 12 4.03 -1.40 12.67
C PRO A 12 4.64 -1.02 11.32
N ILE A 13 5.37 0.10 11.26
CA ILE A 13 5.91 0.63 10.00
C ILE A 13 6.75 -0.40 9.21
N LYS A 14 7.47 -1.27 9.94
CA LYS A 14 8.23 -2.38 9.36
C LYS A 14 7.35 -3.37 8.60
N GLN A 15 6.16 -3.70 9.13
CA GLN A 15 5.21 -4.60 8.47
C GLN A 15 4.62 -3.96 7.21
N ALA A 16 4.31 -2.65 7.24
CA ALA A 16 3.85 -1.94 6.04
C ALA A 16 4.93 -1.92 4.93
N SER A 17 6.20 -1.73 5.30
CA SER A 17 7.33 -1.80 4.37
C SER A 17 7.55 -3.21 3.80
N GLU A 18 7.45 -4.24 4.62
CA GLU A 18 7.53 -5.63 4.19
C GLU A 18 6.39 -6.00 3.24
N LEU A 19 5.18 -5.53 3.54
CA LEU A 19 4.01 -5.71 2.69
C LEU A 19 4.16 -5.02 1.33
N TRP A 20 4.73 -3.81 1.29
CA TRP A 20 5.10 -3.15 0.04
C TRP A 20 6.03 -4.03 -0.80
N ASN A 21 7.16 -4.45 -0.23
CA ASN A 21 8.15 -5.26 -0.93
C ASN A 21 7.56 -6.57 -1.44
N LYS A 22 6.78 -7.28 -0.61
CA LYS A 22 6.07 -8.51 -0.99
C LYS A 22 5.05 -8.26 -2.10
N SER A 23 4.30 -7.16 -2.03
CA SER A 23 3.23 -6.86 -3.00
C SER A 23 3.79 -6.55 -4.39
N PHE A 24 4.93 -5.86 -4.45
CA PHE A 24 5.61 -5.50 -5.70
C PHE A 24 6.60 -6.57 -6.22
N GLU A 25 6.70 -7.72 -5.56
CA GLU A 25 7.59 -8.80 -5.99
C GLU A 25 7.27 -9.28 -7.41
N GLY A 26 8.31 -9.48 -8.23
CA GLY A 26 8.16 -9.94 -9.62
C GLY A 26 7.58 -8.90 -10.59
N TYR A 27 7.46 -7.63 -10.20
CA TYR A 27 7.20 -6.55 -11.14
C TYR A 27 8.43 -6.32 -12.04
N ILE A 28 8.19 -5.95 -13.31
CA ILE A 28 9.26 -5.66 -14.28
C ILE A 28 10.16 -4.52 -13.77
N VAL A 29 9.56 -3.50 -13.16
CA VAL A 29 10.28 -2.43 -12.46
C VAL A 29 10.39 -2.80 -10.99
N ASN A 30 11.63 -3.01 -10.52
CA ASN A 30 11.89 -3.31 -9.12
C ASN A 30 11.54 -2.09 -8.25
N SER A 31 10.44 -2.23 -7.50
CA SER A 31 9.96 -1.21 -6.56
C SER A 31 10.32 -1.55 -5.11
N SER A 32 11.06 -2.64 -4.88
CA SER A 32 11.52 -3.03 -3.55
C SER A 32 12.46 -1.97 -2.98
N MET A 33 12.31 -1.69 -1.68
CA MET A 33 13.15 -0.72 -0.99
C MET A 33 13.36 -1.10 0.48
N PRO A 34 14.51 -0.72 1.05
CA PRO A 34 14.74 -0.86 2.49
C PRO A 34 13.81 0.08 3.29
N LEU A 35 13.66 -0.22 4.58
CA LEU A 35 12.71 0.46 5.48
C LEU A 35 12.93 1.98 5.55
N ASP A 36 14.18 2.43 5.60
CA ASP A 36 14.54 3.84 5.62
C ASP A 36 14.05 4.58 4.37
N ARG A 37 14.21 3.99 3.19
CA ARG A 37 13.70 4.56 1.93
C ARG A 37 12.18 4.53 1.87
N PHE A 38 11.54 3.49 2.41
CA PHE A 38 10.07 3.43 2.54
C PHE A 38 9.54 4.57 3.42
N ILE A 39 10.18 4.81 4.58
CA ILE A 39 9.83 5.92 5.48
C ILE A 39 10.05 7.27 4.80
N ALA A 40 11.19 7.46 4.14
CA ALA A 40 11.49 8.69 3.41
C ALA A 40 10.46 8.96 2.30
N ARG A 41 10.02 7.91 1.58
CA ARG A 41 8.98 7.99 0.55
C ARG A 41 7.66 8.51 1.11
N ILE A 42 7.24 8.05 2.29
CA ILE A 42 6.00 8.52 2.93
C ILE A 42 6.03 10.05 3.08
N GLY A 43 7.13 10.60 3.60
CA GLY A 43 7.30 12.04 3.75
C GLY A 43 7.41 12.78 2.43
N ASN A 44 8.34 12.35 1.56
CA ASN A 44 8.66 13.04 0.30
C ASN A 44 7.47 13.08 -0.67
N ASP A 45 6.69 12.00 -0.73
CA ASP A 45 5.54 11.90 -1.64
C ASP A 45 4.24 12.40 -0.98
N GLY A 46 4.28 12.78 0.31
CA GLY A 46 3.11 13.26 1.06
C GLY A 46 2.03 12.18 1.22
N LEU A 47 2.44 10.95 1.53
CA LEU A 47 1.53 9.81 1.69
C LEU A 47 0.86 9.85 3.06
N CYS A 48 -0.45 9.60 3.09
CA CYS A 48 -1.26 9.54 4.29
C CYS A 48 -1.47 8.08 4.69
N MET A 49 -0.73 7.62 5.71
CA MET A 49 -0.80 6.23 6.19
C MET A 49 -2.18 5.85 6.72
N GLU A 50 -2.90 6.80 7.33
CA GLU A 50 -4.27 6.62 7.83
C GLU A 50 -5.31 6.40 6.71
N ARG A 51 -5.04 6.94 5.51
CA ARG A 51 -5.89 6.79 4.33
C ARG A 51 -5.27 5.91 3.25
N SER A 52 -4.32 5.08 3.66
CA SER A 52 -3.69 4.02 2.88
C SER A 52 -4.11 2.69 3.50
N LEU A 53 -4.23 1.63 2.71
CA LEU A 53 -4.79 0.35 3.19
C LEU A 53 -3.84 -0.82 2.95
N ALA A 54 -3.76 -1.69 3.95
CA ALA A 54 -3.32 -3.07 3.80
C ALA A 54 -4.53 -3.96 3.54
N CYS A 55 -4.43 -4.83 2.54
CA CYS A 55 -5.41 -5.87 2.24
C CYS A 55 -4.92 -7.20 2.84
N TYR A 56 -5.84 -7.91 3.50
CA TYR A 56 -5.63 -9.25 4.01
C TYR A 56 -6.62 -10.23 3.38
N VAL A 57 -6.14 -11.43 3.10
CA VAL A 57 -6.96 -12.55 2.62
C VAL A 57 -6.82 -13.69 3.61
N ASP A 58 -7.93 -14.09 4.23
CA ASP A 58 -7.96 -15.16 5.23
C ASP A 58 -6.91 -14.91 6.36
N GLY A 59 -6.76 -13.65 6.76
CA GLY A 59 -5.81 -13.19 7.78
C GLY A 59 -4.37 -13.00 7.31
N GLN A 60 -4.04 -13.34 6.06
CA GLN A 60 -2.70 -13.22 5.51
C GLN A 60 -2.52 -11.91 4.71
N PRO A 61 -1.36 -11.23 4.81
CA PRO A 61 -1.10 -10.01 4.05
C PRO A 61 -1.09 -10.29 2.54
N ALA A 62 -1.96 -9.61 1.81
CA ALA A 62 -2.25 -9.91 0.41
C ALA A 62 -2.01 -8.72 -0.53
N GLY A 63 -2.03 -7.48 -0.04
CA GLY A 63 -1.80 -6.32 -0.90
C GLY A 63 -1.75 -5.01 -0.15
N ILE A 64 -1.42 -3.94 -0.87
CA ILE A 64 -1.26 -2.60 -0.32
C ILE A 64 -1.73 -1.55 -1.32
N VAL A 65 -2.32 -0.47 -0.80
CA VAL A 65 -2.53 0.77 -1.53
C VAL A 65 -2.06 1.94 -0.68
N MET A 66 -1.20 2.78 -1.25
CA MET A 66 -0.70 4.01 -0.61
C MET A 66 -1.29 5.22 -1.32
N ASN A 67 -1.84 6.16 -0.55
CA ASN A 67 -2.47 7.36 -1.08
C ASN A 67 -1.90 8.61 -0.42
N GLY A 68 -1.69 9.67 -1.20
CA GLY A 68 -1.48 11.03 -0.72
C GLY A 68 -2.71 11.89 -0.97
N PHE A 69 -2.91 12.93 -0.17
CA PHE A 69 -4.03 13.84 -0.29
C PHE A 69 -3.53 15.28 -0.29
N ARG A 70 -4.07 16.11 -1.18
CA ARG A 70 -3.81 17.55 -1.21
C ARG A 70 -5.10 18.29 -1.52
N GLU A 71 -5.27 19.46 -0.94
CA GLU A 71 -6.33 20.38 -1.33
C GLU A 71 -5.81 21.33 -2.40
N TYR A 72 -6.61 21.57 -3.43
CA TYR A 72 -6.32 22.53 -4.48
C TYR A 72 -7.62 23.23 -4.86
N ASP A 73 -7.67 24.55 -4.72
CA ASP A 73 -8.88 25.38 -4.93
C ASP A 73 -10.14 24.84 -4.22
N GLY A 74 -9.98 24.41 -2.97
CA GLY A 74 -11.08 23.86 -2.15
C GLY A 74 -11.51 22.44 -2.53
N VAL A 75 -10.84 21.80 -3.49
CA VAL A 75 -11.09 20.42 -3.91
C VAL A 75 -10.04 19.50 -3.31
N LEU A 76 -10.50 18.47 -2.59
CA LEU A 76 -9.62 17.42 -2.07
C LEU A 76 -9.25 16.44 -3.20
N ILE A 77 -7.97 16.37 -3.53
CA ILE A 77 -7.40 15.49 -4.55
C ILE A 77 -6.65 14.34 -3.88
N ALA A 78 -7.00 13.11 -4.25
CA ALA A 78 -6.27 11.91 -3.87
C ALA A 78 -5.29 11.49 -4.98
N ARG A 79 -4.06 11.16 -4.62
CA ARG A 79 -3.05 10.59 -5.51
C ARG A 79 -2.68 9.19 -5.04
N ASN A 80 -2.74 8.21 -5.95
CA ASN A 80 -2.20 6.89 -5.70
C ASN A 80 -0.66 6.92 -5.77
N GLY A 81 0.00 6.65 -4.64
CA GLY A 81 1.46 6.55 -4.52
C GLY A 81 2.00 5.15 -4.82
N GLY A 82 1.11 4.17 -4.93
CA GLY A 82 1.40 2.80 -5.34
C GLY A 82 0.30 1.84 -4.90
N THR A 83 -0.07 0.92 -5.78
CA THR A 83 -1.04 -0.16 -5.49
C THR A 83 -0.48 -1.47 -6.02
N ALA A 84 -0.45 -2.48 -5.17
CA ALA A 84 0.02 -3.80 -5.57
C ALA A 84 -0.62 -4.92 -4.74
N ILE A 85 -0.70 -6.09 -5.35
CA ILE A 85 -1.16 -7.34 -4.75
C ILE A 85 0.01 -8.33 -4.77
N ALA A 86 0.26 -9.01 -3.65
CA ALA A 86 1.28 -10.04 -3.53
C ALA A 86 1.05 -11.18 -4.54
N PRO A 87 2.12 -11.75 -5.12
CA PRO A 87 2.04 -12.72 -6.24
C PRO A 87 0.99 -13.82 -6.03
N ASP A 88 0.97 -14.44 -4.86
CA ASP A 88 0.09 -15.56 -4.51
C ASP A 88 -1.41 -15.21 -4.56
N TYR A 89 -1.75 -13.93 -4.57
CA TYR A 89 -3.11 -13.40 -4.52
C TYR A 89 -3.53 -12.66 -5.80
N ARG A 90 -2.64 -12.53 -6.79
CA ARG A 90 -2.95 -11.91 -8.08
C ARG A 90 -3.96 -12.72 -8.88
N GLY A 91 -4.72 -12.06 -9.76
CA GLY A 91 -5.73 -12.70 -10.59
C GLY A 91 -7.02 -13.12 -9.86
N LYS A 92 -7.15 -12.82 -8.55
CA LYS A 92 -8.31 -13.22 -7.73
C LYS A 92 -9.34 -12.10 -7.50
N GLY A 93 -9.26 -11.00 -8.26
CA GLY A 93 -10.23 -9.91 -8.19
C GLY A 93 -10.04 -8.92 -7.03
N LEU A 94 -9.00 -9.05 -6.20
CA LEU A 94 -8.75 -8.20 -5.02
C LEU A 94 -8.59 -6.72 -5.34
N GLY A 95 -8.14 -6.35 -6.54
CA GLY A 95 -8.00 -4.95 -6.95
C GLY A 95 -9.32 -4.26 -7.32
N LYS A 96 -10.44 -4.99 -7.38
CA LYS A 96 -11.78 -4.44 -7.67
C LYS A 96 -12.59 -4.13 -6.40
N ALA A 97 -12.20 -4.72 -5.28
CA ALA A 97 -12.90 -4.63 -4.00
C ALA A 97 -12.31 -3.50 -3.15
#